data_AF-K0PSK3-F1
#
_entry.id   AF-K0PSK3-F1
#
_cell.length_a   1.000
_cell.length_b   1.000
_cell.length_c   1.000
_cell.angle_alpha   90.00
_cell.angle_beta   90.00
_cell.angle_gamma   90.00
#
_symmetry.space_group_name_H-M   'P 1'
#
loop_
_entity.id
_entity.type
_entity.pdbx_description
1 polymer ?
#
loop_
_entity_poly.entity_id
_entity_poly.type
_entity_poly.pdbx_seq_one_letter_code
_entity_poly.pdbx_strand_id
1 'polypeptide(L)'
;MAAHQTSVTEAISLDDLDGFLTGIAVGPEAIPPDEWLPVIWGETAPQFDDESQAQAVLGAIMGRYDEIVRQIDNEIVEPIFWQSGDTVIASDWADGFVESFALRQRHWTKMVKSEAGMLLVPIMMLCDPENQAR
;
A
#
# COMPACT_ATOMS: atom_id res chain seq x y z
N MET A 1 12.50 -30.53 -11.92
CA MET A 1 11.30 -30.28 -12.75
C MET A 1 10.15 -29.91 -11.83
N ALA A 2 9.42 -28.86 -12.23
CA ALA A 2 8.14 -28.34 -11.73
C ALA A 2 8.14 -27.72 -10.31
N ALA A 3 7.48 -26.59 -10.04
CA ALA A 3 6.48 -25.89 -10.85
C ALA A 3 6.80 -24.40 -11.06
N HIS A 4 6.59 -23.97 -12.29
CA HIS A 4 6.22 -22.60 -12.66
C HIS A 4 4.91 -22.30 -11.94
N GLN A 5 4.90 -21.35 -11.01
CA GLN A 5 3.66 -20.69 -10.60
C GLN A 5 3.74 -19.29 -11.23
N THR A 6 3.17 -19.17 -12.43
CA THR A 6 2.77 -17.89 -12.98
C THR A 6 1.73 -17.34 -12.01
N SER A 7 2.11 -16.42 -11.13
CA SER A 7 1.15 -15.86 -10.17
C SER A 7 0.15 -15.07 -10.97
N VAL A 8 -1.12 -15.47 -10.88
CA VAL A 8 -2.24 -14.55 -11.11
C VAL A 8 -1.92 -13.30 -10.29
N THR A 9 -2.15 -12.10 -10.81
CA THR A 9 -2.06 -10.87 -10.02
C THR A 9 -3.15 -10.96 -8.94
N GLU A 10 -2.80 -11.60 -7.81
CA GLU A 10 -3.67 -11.79 -6.65
C GLU A 10 -3.95 -10.41 -6.06
N ALA A 11 -5.16 -10.21 -5.52
CA ALA A 11 -5.50 -8.97 -4.83
C ALA A 11 -4.44 -8.67 -3.75
N ILE A 12 -4.13 -7.38 -3.55
CA ILE A 12 -3.12 -6.96 -2.60
C ILE A 12 -3.44 -7.48 -1.18
N SER A 13 -2.39 -7.84 -0.41
CA SER A 13 -2.56 -8.26 0.99
C SER A 13 -3.05 -7.08 1.84
N LEU A 14 -3.46 -7.36 3.09
CA LEU A 14 -3.96 -6.30 3.98
C LEU A 14 -2.85 -5.32 4.38
N ASP A 15 -1.66 -5.84 4.64
CA ASP A 15 -0.44 -5.09 4.96
C ASP A 15 0.05 -4.28 3.74
N ASP A 16 0.02 -4.85 2.54
CA ASP A 16 0.30 -4.14 1.28
C ASP A 16 -0.72 -3.01 1.03
N LEU A 17 -2.02 -3.29 1.20
CA LEU A 17 -3.09 -2.27 1.15
C LEU A 17 -2.85 -1.13 2.15
N ASP A 18 -2.47 -1.44 3.38
CA ASP A 18 -2.21 -0.44 4.41
C ASP A 18 -1.04 0.48 4.04
N GLY A 19 0.03 -0.10 3.50
CA GLY A 19 1.17 0.62 2.94
C GLY A 19 0.76 1.53 1.80
N PHE A 20 0.03 0.98 0.83
CA PHE A 20 -0.50 1.72 -0.32
C PHE A 20 -1.34 2.92 0.12
N LEU A 21 -2.35 2.70 0.97
CA LEU A 21 -3.21 3.76 1.48
C LEU A 21 -2.43 4.82 2.28
N THR A 22 -1.40 4.41 3.03
CA THR A 22 -0.51 5.35 3.72
C THR A 22 0.24 6.23 2.72
N GLY A 23 0.79 5.64 1.67
CA GLY A 23 1.45 6.37 0.59
C GLY A 23 0.50 7.36 -0.13
N ILE A 24 -0.76 6.98 -0.36
CA ILE A 24 -1.80 7.89 -0.87
C ILE A 24 -2.02 9.06 0.10
N ALA A 25 -2.12 8.80 1.41
CA ALA A 25 -2.43 9.79 2.42
C ALA A 25 -1.29 10.82 2.63
N VAL A 26 -0.03 10.38 2.63
CA VAL A 26 1.13 11.28 2.81
C VAL A 26 1.64 11.88 1.50
N GLY A 27 1.02 11.52 0.38
CA GLY A 27 1.49 11.87 -0.95
C GLY A 27 1.62 13.39 -1.17
N PRO A 28 2.58 13.83 -2.01
CA PRO A 28 2.82 15.24 -2.25
C PRO A 28 1.70 15.96 -3.01
N GLU A 29 0.71 15.21 -3.52
CA GLU A 29 -0.48 15.71 -4.21
C GLU A 29 -1.65 14.78 -3.89
N ALA A 30 -2.82 15.36 -3.60
CA ALA A 30 -4.02 14.58 -3.31
C ALA A 30 -4.48 13.77 -4.54
N ILE A 31 -4.99 12.58 -4.29
CA ILE A 31 -5.47 11.64 -5.31
C ILE A 31 -6.92 11.28 -4.96
N PRO A 32 -7.88 11.49 -5.86
CA PRO A 32 -9.27 11.17 -5.59
C PRO A 32 -9.48 9.63 -5.59
N PRO A 33 -10.44 9.10 -4.80
CA PRO A 33 -10.65 7.65 -4.65
C PRO A 33 -10.90 6.88 -5.95
N ASP A 34 -11.55 7.49 -6.92
CA ASP A 34 -11.79 6.91 -8.24
C ASP A 34 -10.50 6.60 -9.02
N GLU A 35 -9.38 7.26 -8.71
CA GLU A 35 -8.08 6.95 -9.31
C GLU A 35 -7.34 5.80 -8.61
N TRP A 36 -7.43 5.67 -7.28
CA TRP A 36 -6.65 4.68 -6.52
C TRP A 36 -7.42 3.41 -6.16
N LEU A 37 -8.76 3.46 -6.04
CA LEU A 37 -9.58 2.27 -5.76
C LEU A 37 -9.40 1.15 -6.80
N PRO A 38 -9.30 1.42 -8.11
CA PRO A 38 -9.09 0.36 -9.10
C PRO A 38 -7.76 -0.39 -8.93
N VAL A 39 -6.73 0.27 -8.37
CA VAL A 39 -5.39 -0.31 -8.19
C VAL A 39 -5.41 -1.45 -7.18
N ILE A 40 -6.22 -1.32 -6.12
CA ILE A 40 -6.35 -2.32 -5.04
C ILE A 40 -6.76 -3.70 -5.58
N TRP A 41 -7.51 -3.73 -6.67
CA TRP A 41 -8.01 -4.96 -7.28
C TRP A 41 -7.02 -5.61 -8.26
N GLY A 42 -5.93 -4.94 -8.59
CA GLY A 42 -5.01 -5.37 -9.63
C GLY A 42 -5.67 -5.42 -11.00
N GLU A 43 -5.45 -6.50 -11.76
CA GLU A 43 -5.92 -6.61 -13.14
C GLU A 43 -7.43 -6.84 -13.29
N THR A 44 -8.09 -7.38 -12.26
CA THR A 44 -9.50 -7.77 -12.34
C THR A 44 -10.26 -7.31 -11.10
N ALA A 45 -11.27 -6.46 -11.31
CA ALA A 45 -12.18 -6.06 -10.25
C ALA A 45 -12.86 -7.29 -9.60
N PRO A 46 -13.04 -7.30 -8.26
CA PRO A 46 -13.70 -8.40 -7.58
C PRO A 46 -15.15 -8.55 -8.08
N GLN A 47 -15.59 -9.80 -8.23
CA GLN A 47 -17.01 -10.09 -8.37
C GLN A 47 -17.61 -10.18 -6.98
N PHE A 48 -18.53 -9.27 -6.67
CA PHE A 48 -19.31 -9.31 -5.45
C PHE A 48 -20.59 -10.13 -5.67
N ASP A 49 -20.98 -10.89 -4.65
CA ASP A 49 -22.21 -11.68 -4.60
C ASP A 49 -23.45 -10.77 -4.69
N ASP A 50 -23.40 -9.61 -4.01
CA ASP A 50 -24.44 -8.60 -4.05
C ASP A 50 -23.90 -7.18 -3.74
N GLU A 51 -24.79 -6.18 -3.87
CA GLU A 51 -24.47 -4.78 -3.61
C GLU A 51 -24.07 -4.54 -2.14
N SER A 52 -24.64 -5.29 -1.19
CA SER A 52 -24.32 -5.14 0.23
C SER A 52 -22.88 -5.58 0.53
N GLN A 53 -22.41 -6.66 -0.10
CA GLN A 53 -21.03 -7.10 0.03
C GLN A 53 -20.08 -6.07 -0.59
N ALA A 54 -20.40 -5.54 -1.77
CA ALA A 54 -19.61 -4.49 -2.41
C ALA A 54 -19.48 -3.24 -1.51
N GLN A 55 -20.60 -2.79 -0.94
CA GLN A 55 -20.64 -1.64 -0.02
C GLN A 55 -19.84 -1.90 1.26
N ALA A 56 -19.93 -3.11 1.82
CA ALA A 56 -19.18 -3.48 3.02
C ALA A 56 -17.66 -3.45 2.79
N VAL A 57 -17.20 -4.02 1.67
CA VAL A 57 -15.77 -4.07 1.32
C VAL A 57 -15.23 -2.67 1.01
N LEU A 58 -15.92 -1.90 0.15
CA LEU A 58 -15.52 -0.53 -0.16
C LEU A 58 -15.55 0.36 1.09
N GLY A 59 -16.57 0.20 1.94
CA GLY A 59 -16.67 0.91 3.21
C GLY A 59 -15.53 0.60 4.16
N ALA A 60 -15.06 -0.65 4.22
CA ALA A 60 -13.90 -1.03 5.03
C ALA A 60 -12.60 -0.38 4.52
N ILE A 61 -12.38 -0.37 3.20
CA ILE A 61 -11.20 0.26 2.57
C ILE A 61 -11.19 1.78 2.84
N MET A 62 -12.31 2.45 2.56
CA MET A 62 -12.44 3.89 2.81
C MET A 62 -12.30 4.21 4.31
N GLY A 63 -12.89 3.38 5.18
CA GLY A 63 -12.76 3.52 6.62
C GLY A 63 -11.31 3.41 7.09
N ARG A 64 -10.53 2.49 6.51
CA ARG A 64 -9.09 2.37 6.81
C ARG A 64 -8.30 3.56 6.30
N TYR A 65 -8.56 4.05 5.09
CA TYR A 65 -7.95 5.27 4.57
C TYR A 65 -8.20 6.48 5.51
N ASP A 66 -9.45 6.69 5.90
CA ASP A 66 -9.82 7.78 6.80
C ASP A 66 -9.17 7.64 8.19
N GLU A 67 -8.97 6.40 8.66
CA GLU A 67 -8.24 6.12 9.90
C GLU A 67 -6.76 6.48 9.79
N ILE A 68 -6.08 6.09 8.71
CA ILE A 68 -4.68 6.43 8.45
C ILE A 68 -4.50 7.95 8.42
N VAL A 69 -5.37 8.67 7.71
CA VAL A 69 -5.34 10.15 7.68
C VAL A 69 -5.46 10.73 9.09
N ARG A 70 -6.41 10.24 9.90
CA ARG A 70 -6.54 10.68 11.30
C ARG A 70 -5.30 10.35 12.14
N GLN A 71 -4.69 9.19 11.94
CA GLN A 71 -3.49 8.80 12.68
C GLN A 71 -2.30 9.71 12.35
N ILE A 72 -2.12 10.05 11.07
CA ILE A 72 -1.10 11.00 10.60
C ILE A 72 -1.33 12.37 11.23
N ASP A 73 -2.55 12.90 11.16
CA ASP A 73 -2.91 14.21 11.72
C ASP A 73 -2.68 14.30 13.23
N ASN A 74 -2.79 13.17 13.94
CA ASN A 74 -2.57 13.09 15.38
C ASN A 74 -1.15 12.59 15.76
N GLU A 75 -0.25 12.38 14.80
CA GLU A 75 1.12 11.89 15.00
C GLU A 75 1.19 10.52 15.73
N ILE A 76 0.21 9.64 15.50
CA ILE A 76 0.08 8.30 16.13
C ILE A 76 -0.04 7.19 15.08
N VAL A 77 0.84 7.21 14.08
CA VAL A 77 0.81 6.24 12.97
C VAL A 77 1.00 4.81 13.49
N GLU A 78 0.00 3.95 13.26
CA GLU A 78 0.01 2.52 13.61
C GLU A 78 -0.22 1.67 12.35
N PRO A 79 0.87 1.31 11.64
CA PRO A 79 0.80 0.48 10.43
C PRO A 79 0.31 -0.94 10.71
N ILE A 80 -0.38 -1.54 9.73
CA ILE A 80 -0.69 -2.97 9.76
C ILE A 80 0.45 -3.72 9.07
N PHE A 81 1.21 -4.50 9.85
CA PHE A 81 2.24 -5.38 9.31
C PHE A 81 1.81 -6.85 9.35
N TRP A 82 2.30 -7.61 8.38
CA TRP A 82 2.19 -9.06 8.43
C TRP A 82 3.06 -9.64 9.56
N GLN A 83 2.60 -10.73 10.17
CA GLN A 83 3.31 -11.41 11.26
C GLN A 83 3.39 -12.92 11.02
N SER A 84 4.60 -13.46 11.15
CA SER A 84 4.86 -14.90 11.13
C SER A 84 5.50 -15.32 12.45
N GLY A 85 4.66 -15.78 13.39
CA GLY A 85 5.09 -16.02 14.78
C GLY A 85 5.51 -14.71 15.45
N ASP A 86 6.72 -14.67 16.00
CA ASP A 86 7.28 -13.46 16.63
C ASP A 86 7.98 -12.52 15.64
N THR A 87 7.93 -12.83 14.33
CA THR A 87 8.61 -12.04 13.29
C THR A 87 7.62 -11.10 12.61
N VAL A 88 7.93 -9.81 12.63
CA VAL A 88 7.23 -8.78 11.87
C VAL A 88 7.82 -8.69 10.47
N ILE A 89 6.95 -8.74 9.46
CA ILE A 89 7.31 -8.61 8.04
C ILE A 89 6.77 -7.25 7.58
N ALA A 90 7.67 -6.29 7.42
CA ALA A 90 7.35 -4.92 7.02
C ALA A 90 7.66 -4.64 5.53
N SER A 91 8.25 -5.59 4.81
CA SER A 91 8.55 -5.46 3.38
C SER A 91 7.28 -5.27 2.56
N ASP A 92 6.25 -6.06 2.85
CA ASP A 92 5.02 -6.08 2.06
C ASP A 92 4.26 -4.76 2.21
N TRP A 93 4.23 -4.22 3.42
CA TRP A 93 3.75 -2.85 3.67
C TRP A 93 4.59 -1.79 2.94
N ALA A 94 5.92 -1.93 2.92
CA ALA A 94 6.79 -1.00 2.22
C ALA A 94 6.58 -1.04 0.71
N ASP A 95 6.34 -2.22 0.14
CA ASP A 95 6.07 -2.44 -1.27
C ASP A 95 4.79 -1.70 -1.70
N GLY A 96 3.69 -1.84 -0.95
CA GLY A 96 2.47 -1.08 -1.19
C GLY A 96 2.65 0.43 -1.07
N PHE A 97 3.40 0.88 -0.06
CA PHE A 97 3.73 2.29 0.10
C PHE A 97 4.43 2.84 -1.14
N VAL A 98 5.41 2.11 -1.69
CA VAL A 98 6.14 2.50 -2.90
C VAL A 98 5.27 2.39 -4.15
N GLU A 99 4.35 1.42 -4.22
CA GLU A 99 3.42 1.28 -5.35
C GLU A 99 2.54 2.53 -5.53
N SER A 100 2.12 3.16 -4.42
CA SER A 100 1.37 4.42 -4.45
C SER A 100 2.08 5.54 -5.23
N PHE A 101 3.41 5.47 -5.39
CA PHE A 101 4.19 6.50 -6.07
C PHE A 101 3.83 6.60 -7.55
N ALA A 102 3.41 5.48 -8.17
CA ALA A 102 3.07 5.41 -9.58
C ALA A 102 1.96 6.42 -9.95
N LEU A 103 1.00 6.64 -9.05
CA LEU A 103 -0.14 7.53 -9.29
C LEU A 103 0.27 9.00 -9.38
N ARG A 104 1.39 9.40 -8.74
CA ARG A 104 1.92 10.78 -8.76
C ARG A 104 3.43 10.82 -8.97
N GLN A 105 3.93 9.98 -9.90
CA GLN A 105 5.36 9.71 -10.08
C GLN A 105 6.23 10.97 -10.18
N ARG A 106 5.78 11.97 -10.93
CA ARG A 106 6.52 13.23 -11.11
C ARG A 106 6.70 13.99 -9.79
N HIS A 107 5.67 14.03 -8.96
CA HIS A 107 5.71 14.73 -7.67
C HIS A 107 6.55 13.96 -6.65
N TRP A 108 6.41 12.64 -6.59
CA TRP A 108 7.28 11.78 -5.78
C TRP A 108 8.75 11.88 -6.18
N THR A 109 9.06 11.85 -7.49
CA THR A 109 10.44 12.01 -7.99
C THR A 109 11.06 13.34 -7.53
N LYS A 110 10.26 14.42 -7.52
CA LYS A 110 10.71 15.73 -7.02
C LYS A 110 10.94 15.70 -5.51
N MET A 111 10.06 15.05 -4.75
CA MET A 111 10.17 14.94 -3.30
C MET A 111 11.37 14.08 -2.88
N VAL A 112 11.57 12.92 -3.49
CA VAL A 112 12.73 12.03 -3.24
C VAL A 112 14.06 12.73 -3.49
N LYS A 113 14.11 13.69 -4.43
CA LYS A 113 15.31 14.49 -4.73
C LYS A 113 15.50 15.70 -3.80
N SER A 114 14.57 15.95 -2.89
CA SER A 114 14.67 17.01 -1.89
C SER A 114 15.31 16.49 -0.60
N GLU A 115 15.66 17.39 0.33
CA GLU A 115 16.17 17.00 1.65
C GLU A 115 15.21 16.06 2.41
N ALA A 116 13.89 16.23 2.21
CA ALA A 116 12.88 15.37 2.82
C ALA A 116 12.92 13.93 2.29
N GLY A 117 13.50 13.69 1.11
CA GLY A 117 13.64 12.36 0.51
C GLY A 117 14.47 11.40 1.36
N MET A 118 15.36 11.92 2.21
CA MET A 118 16.13 11.09 3.14
C MET A 118 15.25 10.36 4.16
N LEU A 119 14.05 10.88 4.46
CA LEU A 119 13.09 10.24 5.36
C LEU A 119 12.48 8.97 4.76
N LEU A 120 12.50 8.82 3.44
CA LEU A 120 11.99 7.64 2.74
C LEU A 120 12.99 6.49 2.66
N VAL A 121 14.29 6.74 2.91
CA VAL A 121 15.34 5.74 2.72
C VAL A 121 15.08 4.45 3.50
N PRO A 122 14.66 4.47 4.78
CA PRO A 122 14.37 3.24 5.51
C PRO A 122 13.25 2.41 4.87
N ILE A 123 12.20 3.05 4.36
CA ILE A 123 11.08 2.38 3.69
C ILE A 123 11.58 1.75 2.38
N MET A 124 12.31 2.51 1.56
CA MET A 124 12.86 2.00 0.29
C MET A 124 13.85 0.85 0.47
N MET A 125 14.58 0.80 1.60
CA MET A 125 15.48 -0.32 1.90
C MET A 125 14.73 -1.62 2.23
N LEU A 126 13.50 -1.54 2.76
CA LEU A 126 12.68 -2.72 3.03
C LEU A 126 12.14 -3.36 1.74
N CYS A 127 11.98 -2.57 0.67
CA CYS A 127 11.61 -3.04 -0.67
C CYS A 127 12.77 -3.71 -1.44
N ASP A 128 14.00 -3.69 -0.92
CA ASP A 128 15.15 -4.24 -1.65
C ASP A 128 15.05 -5.78 -1.73
N PRO A 129 15.02 -6.37 -2.93
CA PRO A 129 14.95 -7.82 -3.11
C PRO A 129 16.09 -8.58 -2.39
N GLU A 130 17.25 -7.95 -2.18
CA GLU A 130 18.37 -8.55 -1.43
C GLU A 130 18.07 -8.69 0.07
N ASN A 131 17.15 -7.88 0.62
CA ASN A 131 16.69 -7.97 2.00
C ASN A 131 15.54 -8.96 2.19
N GLN A 132 14.82 -9.30 1.13
CA GLN A 132 13.72 -10.27 1.16
C GLN A 132 14.21 -11.74 1.10
N ALA A 133 15.49 -11.97 0.80
CA ALA A 133 16.10 -13.29 0.63
C ALA A 133 16.88 -13.81 1.87
N ARG A 134 16.74 -13.18 3.03
CA ARG A 134 17.43 -13.54 4.29
C ARG A 134 16.46 -14.03 5.35
#